data_AF-A0A3A1QTH9-F1
#
_entry.id   AF-A0A3A1QTH9-F1
#
_cell.length_a   1.000
_cell.length_b   1.000
_cell.length_c   1.000
_cell.angle_alpha   90.00
_cell.angle_beta   90.00
_cell.angle_gamma   90.00
#
_symmetry.space_group_name_H-M   'P 1'
#
loop_
_entity.id
_entity.type
_entity.pdbx_description
1 polymer ?
#
loop_
_entity_poly.entity_id
_entity_poly.type
_entity_poly.pdbx_seq_one_letter_code
_entity_poly.pdbx_strand_id
1 'polypeptide(L)'
;MPHIEAYTASEGRIFYIGLSPSFRGQGLAAAVHQYAAASLRLELNADIYIGVTDKDNLPMKRVFVKNGCRKVQTLEIYSSNK
;
A
#
# COMPACT_ATOMS: atom_id res chain seq x y z
N MET A 1 -0.79 -2.96 -8.91
CA MET A 1 -1.27 -1.94 -9.86
C MET A 1 -1.92 -0.82 -9.06
N PRO A 2 -1.43 0.43 -9.18
CA PRO A 2 -2.09 1.62 -8.64
C PRO A 2 -3.46 1.82 -9.33
N HIS A 3 -4.50 2.15 -8.56
CA HIS A 3 -5.84 2.43 -9.09
C HIS A 3 -6.63 3.31 -8.10
N ILE A 4 -7.76 3.86 -8.56
CA ILE A 4 -8.76 4.51 -7.70
C ILE A 4 -9.75 3.45 -7.21
N GLU A 5 -9.99 3.41 -5.90
CA GLU A 5 -10.93 2.48 -5.27
C GLU A 5 -12.35 2.75 -5.79
N ALA A 6 -13.04 1.67 -6.16
CA ALA A 6 -14.41 1.76 -6.66
C ALA A 6 -15.32 2.39 -5.60
N TYR A 7 -16.27 3.21 -6.05
CA TYR A 7 -17.24 3.90 -5.20
C TYR A 7 -16.62 4.93 -4.22
N THR A 8 -15.37 5.30 -4.42
CA THR A 8 -14.75 6.48 -3.79
C THR A 8 -14.58 7.59 -4.81
N ALA A 9 -14.48 8.84 -4.36
CA ALA A 9 -14.26 9.97 -5.28
C ALA A 9 -12.84 9.98 -5.86
N SER A 10 -11.83 9.64 -5.05
CA SER A 10 -10.42 9.89 -5.38
C SER A 10 -9.44 9.11 -4.48
N GLU A 11 -9.90 8.03 -3.84
CA GLU A 11 -9.04 7.23 -2.95
C GLU A 11 -8.15 6.28 -3.77
N GLY A 12 -6.84 6.49 -3.72
CA GLY A 12 -5.86 5.66 -4.39
C GLY A 12 -5.49 4.43 -3.57
N ARG A 13 -5.36 3.28 -4.25
CA ARG A 13 -5.02 1.98 -3.66
C ARG A 13 -3.91 1.27 -4.45
N ILE A 14 -3.09 0.53 -3.72
CA ILE A 14 -2.10 -0.41 -4.27
C ILE A 14 -2.34 -1.75 -3.60
N PHE A 15 -2.89 -2.72 -4.34
CA PHE A 15 -3.28 -4.00 -3.75
C PHE A 15 -2.09 -4.86 -3.33
N TYR A 16 -1.05 -4.93 -4.17
CA TYR A 16 0.08 -5.82 -3.94
C TYR A 16 1.40 -5.13 -4.24
N ILE A 17 2.34 -5.29 -3.32
CA ILE A 17 3.75 -4.99 -3.49
C ILE A 17 4.51 -6.23 -3.04
N GLY A 18 5.38 -6.73 -3.90
CA GLY A 18 6.22 -7.89 -3.61
C GLY A 18 7.60 -7.70 -4.21
N LEU A 19 8.59 -8.28 -3.53
CA LEU A 19 9.95 -8.42 -4.05
C LEU A 19 10.33 -9.89 -4.05
N SER A 20 11.01 -10.31 -5.11
CA SER A 20 11.71 -11.60 -5.13
C SER A 20 12.69 -11.68 -3.95
N PRO A 21 12.86 -12.85 -3.32
CA PRO A 21 13.72 -13.02 -2.15
C PRO A 21 15.12 -12.42 -2.30
N SER A 22 15.73 -12.54 -3.48
CA SER A 22 17.07 -12.01 -3.78
C SER A 22 17.20 -10.49 -3.64
N PHE A 23 16.09 -9.74 -3.71
CA PHE A 23 16.05 -8.28 -3.63
C PHE A 23 15.59 -7.75 -2.27
N ARG A 24 15.32 -8.64 -1.30
CA ARG A 24 14.89 -8.24 0.05
C ARG A 24 16.07 -7.71 0.86
N GLY A 25 15.78 -6.92 1.90
CA GLY A 25 16.80 -6.32 2.77
C GLY A 25 17.56 -5.14 2.17
N GLN A 26 17.39 -4.85 0.87
CA GLN A 26 18.11 -3.79 0.16
C GLN A 26 17.37 -2.43 0.15
N GLY A 27 16.24 -2.32 0.86
CA GLY A 27 15.43 -1.11 0.90
C GLY A 27 14.57 -0.84 -0.35
N LEU A 28 14.67 -1.68 -1.40
CA LEU A 28 13.97 -1.53 -2.67
C LEU A 28 12.44 -1.46 -2.53
N ALA A 29 11.86 -2.14 -1.54
CA ALA A 29 10.41 -2.14 -1.33
C ALA A 29 9.88 -0.74 -1.02
N ALA A 30 10.68 0.09 -0.32
CA ALA A 30 10.31 1.47 -0.04
C ALA A 30 10.34 2.33 -1.30
N ALA A 31 11.37 2.16 -2.16
CA ALA A 31 11.45 2.88 -3.42
C ALA A 31 10.28 2.51 -4.36
N VAL A 32 9.98 1.22 -4.50
CA VAL A 32 8.85 0.74 -5.31
C VAL A 32 7.52 1.27 -4.77
N HIS A 33 7.30 1.20 -3.45
CA HIS A 33 6.09 1.75 -2.83
C HIS A 33 5.98 3.26 -3.06
N GLN A 34 7.06 4.01 -2.89
CA GLN A 34 7.05 5.46 -3.05
C GLN A 34 6.69 5.85 -4.49
N TYR A 35 7.30 5.19 -5.48
CA TYR A 35 6.99 5.41 -6.89
C TYR A 35 5.51 5.12 -7.18
N ALA A 36 5.01 3.97 -6.76
CA ALA A 36 3.62 3.58 -6.98
C ALA A 36 2.62 4.51 -6.24
N ALA A 37 2.97 5.01 -5.05
CA ALA A 37 2.13 5.96 -4.33
C ALA A 37 2.13 7.34 -4.99
N ALA A 38 3.27 7.78 -5.54
CA ALA A 38 3.36 9.02 -6.30
C ALA A 38 2.52 8.96 -7.58
N SER A 39 2.53 7.82 -8.29
CA SER A 39 1.75 7.67 -9.53
C SER A 39 0.23 7.76 -9.29
N LEU A 40 -0.27 7.37 -8.11
CA LEU A 40 -1.68 7.60 -7.74
C LEU A 40 -2.05 9.09 -7.81
N ARG A 41 -1.18 9.96 -7.28
CA ARG A 41 -1.44 11.41 -7.26
C ARG A 41 -1.20 12.06 -8.62
N LEU A 42 -0.15 11.65 -9.31
CA LEU A 42 0.34 12.30 -10.53
C LEU A 42 -0.39 11.82 -11.79
N GLU A 43 -0.75 10.56 -11.86
CA GLU A 43 -1.34 9.95 -13.06
C GLU A 43 -2.84 9.72 -12.91
N LEU A 44 -3.32 9.42 -11.70
CA LEU A 44 -4.73 9.09 -11.44
C LEU A 44 -5.49 10.18 -10.68
N ASN A 45 -4.83 11.31 -10.35
CA ASN A 45 -5.42 12.41 -9.58
C ASN A 45 -6.05 11.98 -8.25
N ALA A 46 -5.48 10.97 -7.58
CA ALA A 46 -5.94 10.57 -6.25
C ALA A 46 -5.64 11.68 -5.22
N ASP A 47 -6.61 11.98 -4.35
CA ASP A 47 -6.43 12.96 -3.26
C ASP A 47 -5.70 12.35 -2.06
N ILE A 48 -5.90 11.04 -1.85
CA ILE A 48 -5.34 10.30 -0.73
C ILE A 48 -4.95 8.89 -1.17
N TYR A 49 -3.91 8.36 -0.54
CA TYR A 49 -3.52 6.96 -0.67
C TYR A 49 -3.79 6.21 0.64
N ILE A 50 -4.46 5.06 0.56
CA ILE A 50 -4.68 4.18 1.73
C ILE A 50 -4.14 2.78 1.46
N GLY A 51 -3.08 2.40 2.17
CA GLY A 51 -2.55 1.04 2.19
C GLY A 51 -3.08 0.21 3.37
N VAL A 52 -3.30 -1.09 3.16
CA VAL A 52 -3.66 -2.05 4.21
C VAL A 52 -2.61 -3.17 4.22
N THR A 53 -2.28 -3.66 5.41
CA THR A 53 -1.42 -4.83 5.57
C THR A 53 -1.81 -5.61 6.81
N ASP A 54 -1.47 -6.90 6.82
CA ASP A 54 -1.65 -7.76 7.99
C ASP A 54 -0.90 -7.22 9.23
N LYS A 55 -1.46 -7.48 10.42
CA LYS A 55 -0.89 -7.04 11.70
C LYS A 55 0.51 -7.61 11.97
N ASP A 56 0.86 -8.76 11.41
CA ASP A 56 2.15 -9.42 11.61
C ASP A 56 3.13 -9.17 10.45
N ASN A 57 2.69 -8.47 9.38
CA ASN A 57 3.56 -8.06 8.27
C ASN A 57 4.42 -6.83 8.63
N LEU A 58 5.38 -7.05 9.54
CA LEU A 58 6.35 -6.04 9.98
C LEU A 58 7.15 -5.43 8.81
N PRO A 59 7.59 -6.19 7.78
CA PRO A 59 8.28 -5.60 6.64
C PRO A 59 7.48 -4.51 5.93
N MET A 60 6.19 -4.76 5.63
CA MET A 60 5.36 -3.78 4.94
C MET A 60 5.04 -2.57 5.83
N LYS A 61 4.81 -2.78 7.13
CA LYS A 61 4.65 -1.67 8.09
C LYS A 61 5.86 -0.74 8.11
N ARG A 62 7.08 -1.28 8.05
CA ARG A 62 8.31 -0.47 7.95
C ARG A 62 8.37 0.32 6.64
N VAL A 63 7.92 -0.26 5.53
CA VAL A 63 7.82 0.44 4.24
C VAL A 63 6.85 1.63 4.33
N PHE A 64 5.66 1.41 4.91
CA PHE A 64 4.69 2.49 5.13
C PHE A 64 5.29 3.64 5.94
N VAL A 65 5.87 3.35 7.12
CA VAL A 65 6.48 4.37 7.98
C VAL A 65 7.62 5.09 7.28
N LYS A 66 8.49 4.36 6.57
CA LYS A 66 9.64 4.95 5.84
C LYS A 66 9.19 5.92 4.75
N ASN A 67 8.03 5.70 4.16
CA ASN A 67 7.45 6.55 3.12
C ASN A 67 6.44 7.58 3.65
N GLY A 68 6.46 7.86 4.97
CA GLY A 68 5.65 8.91 5.58
C GLY A 68 4.18 8.53 5.82
N CYS A 69 3.79 7.26 5.59
CA CYS A 69 2.47 6.80 5.94
C CYS A 69 2.36 6.60 7.47
N ARG A 70 1.17 6.83 8.01
CA ARG A 70 0.84 6.57 9.43
C ARG A 70 -0.32 5.59 9.54
N LYS A 71 -0.34 4.79 10.60
CA LYS A 71 -1.49 3.93 10.91
C LYS A 71 -2.68 4.81 11.28
N VAL A 72 -3.80 4.63 10.61
CA VAL A 72 -5.05 5.36 10.89
C VAL A 72 -6.10 4.50 11.59
N GLN A 73 -6.14 3.20 11.33
CA GLN A 73 -7.10 2.27 11.96
C GLN A 73 -6.59 0.81 11.95
N THR A 74 -7.36 -0.08 12.59
CA THR A 74 -7.26 -1.53 12.44
C THR A 74 -8.57 -2.01 11.79
N LEU A 75 -8.50 -3.02 10.93
CA LEU A 75 -9.67 -3.63 10.29
C LEU A 75 -9.91 -5.03 10.87
N GLU A 76 -11.18 -5.38 11.04
CA GLU A 76 -11.61 -6.77 11.24
C GLU A 76 -12.11 -7.30 9.90
N ILE A 77 -11.65 -8.48 9.50
CA ILE A 77 -11.96 -9.08 8.21
C ILE A 77 -12.71 -10.38 8.47
N TYR A 78 -13.91 -10.49 7.89
CA TYR A 78 -14.75 -11.67 7.94
C TYR A 78 -14.78 -12.33 6.56
N SER A 79 -14.67 -13.66 6.50
CA SER A 79 -14.76 -14.43 5.26
C SER A 79 -15.77 -15.57 5.43
N SER A 80 -16.51 -15.89 4.36
CA SER A 80 -17.41 -17.04 4.29
C SER A 80 -17.02 -17.91 3.11
N ASN A 81 -16.88 -19.22 3.33
CA ASN A 81 -16.56 -20.20 2.28
C ASN A 81 -17.84 -20.86 1.72
N LYS A 82 -18.95 -20.13 1.69
CA LYS A 82 -20.21 -20.66 1.15
C LYS A 82 -20.15 -20.73 -0.36
#